data_AF-A0A519H295-F1
#
_entry.id   AF-A0A519H295-F1
#
_cell.length_a   1.000
_cell.length_b   1.000
_cell.length_c   1.000
_cell.angle_alpha   90.00
_cell.angle_beta   90.00
_cell.angle_gamma   90.00
#
_symmetry.space_group_name_H-M   'P 1'
#
loop_
_entity.id
_entity.type
_entity.pdbx_description
1 polymer ?
#
loop_
_entity_poly.entity_id
_entity_poly.type
_entity_poly.pdbx_seq_one_letter_code
_entity_poly.pdbx_strand_id
1 'polypeptide(L)'
;MTATLRIVLDHGTSAADSDLATAALELARGLVATAPTDCVVEAIVPSGDDDPVQAVPGLASVERLALPRRELLAAWQLGVPTGVGGGLIHAPSLAAPLTRHD
;
A
#
# COMPACT_ATOMS: atom_id res chain seq x y z
N MET A 1 2.11 14.86 17.81
CA MET A 1 2.89 14.09 16.82
C MET A 1 1.92 13.11 16.20
N THR A 2 1.69 13.20 14.89
CA THR A 2 0.78 12.28 14.20
C THR A 2 1.59 11.07 13.72
N ALA A 3 1.13 9.86 14.03
CA ALA A 3 1.73 8.64 13.49
C ALA A 3 1.21 8.41 12.06
N THR A 4 2.09 7.93 11.18
CA THR A 4 1.73 7.62 9.79
C THR A 4 1.92 6.13 9.54
N LEU A 5 0.84 5.44 9.17
CA LEU A 5 0.88 4.09 8.62
C LEU A 5 0.79 4.17 7.10
N ARG A 6 1.83 3.73 6.40
CA ARG A 6 1.74 3.54 4.94
C ARG A 6 1.31 2.11 4.64
N ILE A 7 0.28 1.97 3.81
CA ILE A 7 -0.20 0.67 3.34
C ILE A 7 0.15 0.47 1.87
N VAL A 8 0.64 -0.70 1.50
CA VAL A 8 0.88 -1.03 0.09
C VAL A 8 -0.40 -1.57 -0.53
N LEU A 9 -0.89 -0.92 -1.57
CA LEU A 9 -2.03 -1.38 -2.37
C LEU A 9 -1.50 -1.83 -3.73
N ASP A 10 -1.16 -3.11 -3.85
CA ASP A 10 -0.53 -3.70 -5.04
C ASP A 10 -1.52 -4.37 -6.00
N HIS A 11 -2.81 -4.39 -5.68
CA HIS A 11 -3.85 -4.91 -6.55
C HIS A 11 -4.65 -3.74 -7.11
N GLY A 12 -4.59 -3.55 -8.43
CA GLY A 12 -5.37 -2.52 -9.11
C GLY A 12 -6.87 -2.67 -8.83
N THR A 13 -7.56 -1.55 -8.65
CA THR A 13 -9.01 -1.54 -8.35
C THR A 13 -9.88 -2.09 -9.48
N SER A 14 -9.31 -2.21 -10.69
CA SER A 14 -9.99 -2.67 -11.91
C SER A 14 -10.05 -4.19 -12.07
N ALA A 15 -9.27 -4.99 -11.33
CA ALA A 15 -9.24 -6.45 -11.46
C ALA A 15 -9.77 -7.13 -10.20
N ALA A 16 -11.07 -6.99 -9.97
CA ALA A 16 -11.80 -7.72 -8.95
C ALA A 16 -12.03 -9.18 -9.41
N ASP A 17 -11.03 -10.05 -9.25
CA ASP A 17 -11.19 -11.48 -9.59
C ASP A 17 -10.37 -12.45 -8.71
N SER A 18 -9.75 -11.99 -7.63
CA SER A 18 -9.13 -12.89 -6.65
C SER A 18 -9.59 -12.58 -5.23
N ASP A 19 -9.90 -13.62 -4.45
CA ASP A 19 -10.27 -13.51 -3.03
C ASP A 19 -9.20 -12.74 -2.24
N LEU A 20 -7.92 -12.87 -2.63
CA LEU A 20 -6.81 -12.13 -2.04
C LEU A 20 -6.94 -10.62 -2.25
N ALA A 21 -7.26 -10.18 -3.48
CA ALA A 21 -7.41 -8.76 -3.79
C ALA A 21 -8.60 -8.15 -3.01
N THR A 22 -9.72 -8.88 -2.93
CA THR A 22 -10.88 -8.49 -2.13
C THR A 22 -10.51 -8.40 -0.65
N ALA A 23 -9.87 -9.42 -0.10
CA ALA A 23 -9.46 -9.44 1.31
C ALA A 23 -8.48 -8.30 1.64
N ALA A 24 -7.48 -8.08 0.79
CA ALA A 24 -6.51 -6.99 0.96
C ALA A 24 -7.21 -5.61 0.96
N LEU A 25 -8.19 -5.42 0.08
CA LEU A 25 -8.94 -4.17 0.00
C LEU A 25 -9.85 -3.94 1.22
N GLU A 26 -10.55 -4.98 1.69
CA GLU A 26 -11.36 -4.87 2.91
C GLU A 26 -10.49 -4.63 4.15
N LEU A 27 -9.31 -5.26 4.23
CA LEU A 27 -8.34 -4.98 5.28
C LEU A 27 -7.85 -3.54 5.23
N ALA A 28 -7.54 -3.01 4.04
CA ALA A 28 -7.15 -1.61 3.86
C ALA A 28 -8.25 -0.65 4.35
N ARG A 29 -9.51 -0.90 3.99
CA ARG A 29 -10.66 -0.12 4.51
C ARG A 29 -10.78 -0.21 6.02
N GLY A 30 -10.62 -1.41 6.58
CA GLY A 30 -10.63 -1.65 8.01
C GLY A 30 -9.54 -0.85 8.74
N LEU A 31 -8.32 -0.82 8.20
CA LEU A 31 -7.21 -0.05 8.77
C LEU A 31 -7.51 1.45 8.79
N VAL A 32 -8.07 2.00 7.70
CA VAL A 32 -8.46 3.42 7.66
C VAL A 32 -9.59 3.69 8.66
N ALA A 33 -10.64 2.86 8.65
CA ALA A 33 -11.81 3.04 9.50
C ALA A 33 -11.52 2.91 11.01
N THR A 34 -10.48 2.17 11.37
CA THR A 34 -10.09 1.90 12.77
C THR A 34 -8.81 2.63 13.19
N ALA A 35 -8.30 3.54 12.35
CA ALA A 35 -7.14 4.35 12.70
C ALA A 35 -7.40 5.14 13.99
N PRO A 36 -6.51 5.06 15.01
CA PRO A 36 -6.65 5.83 16.23
C PRO A 36 -6.63 7.34 15.99
N THR A 37 -7.11 8.12 16.96
CA THR A 37 -6.90 9.57 16.98
C THR A 37 -5.40 9.87 16.89
N ASP A 38 -5.03 10.83 16.03
CA ASP A 38 -3.64 11.19 15.70
C ASP A 38 -2.84 10.12 14.93
N CYS A 39 -3.52 9.18 14.27
CA CYS A 39 -2.93 8.29 13.27
C CYS A 39 -3.53 8.58 11.88
N VAL A 40 -2.68 8.67 10.86
CA VAL A 40 -3.11 8.78 9.46
C VAL A 40 -2.65 7.56 8.67
N VAL A 41 -3.45 7.19 7.67
CA VAL A 41 -3.16 6.09 6.76
C VAL A 41 -2.91 6.65 5.37
N GLU A 42 -1.76 6.31 4.80
CA GLU A 42 -1.35 6.71 3.44
C GLU A 42 -1.21 5.47 2.57
N ALA A 43 -1.42 5.59 1.26
CA ALA A 43 -1.27 4.47 0.33
C ALA A 43 0.03 4.58 -0.47
N ILE A 44 0.71 3.45 -0.66
CA ILE A 44 1.75 3.26 -1.66
C ILE A 44 1.15 2.42 -2.78
N VAL A 45 1.19 2.92 -4.01
CA VAL A 45 0.64 2.23 -5.20
C VAL A 45 1.70 2.09 -6.30
N PRO A 46 1.70 0.98 -7.06
CA PRO A 46 2.47 0.87 -8.30
C PRO A 46 2.09 1.94 -9.33
N SER A 47 2.94 2.12 -10.35
CA SER A 47 2.56 2.90 -11.52
C SER A 47 1.49 2.17 -12.34
N GLY A 48 0.64 2.94 -13.02
CA GLY A 48 -0.39 2.41 -13.92
C GLY A 48 -1.68 1.95 -13.24
N ASP A 49 -1.73 1.84 -11.90
CA ASP A 49 -2.96 1.55 -11.18
C ASP A 49 -3.85 2.80 -11.06
N ASP A 50 -5.17 2.61 -10.95
CA ASP A 50 -6.13 3.69 -10.70
C ASP A 50 -5.87 4.40 -9.35
N ASP A 51 -6.58 5.51 -9.14
CA ASP A 51 -6.56 6.18 -7.84
C ASP A 51 -7.32 5.34 -6.79
N PRO A 52 -6.65 4.89 -5.71
CA PRO A 52 -7.27 4.02 -4.71
C PRO A 52 -8.31 4.75 -3.84
N VAL A 53 -8.42 6.09 -3.88
CA VAL A 53 -9.28 6.86 -2.96
C VAL A 53 -10.76 6.45 -3.04
N GLN A 54 -11.25 6.08 -4.23
CA GLN A 54 -12.62 5.57 -4.38
C GLN A 54 -12.80 4.18 -3.75
N ALA A 55 -11.77 3.34 -3.86
CA ALA A 55 -11.81 1.97 -3.35
C ALA A 55 -11.52 1.91 -1.84
N VAL A 56 -10.72 2.84 -1.31
CA VAL A 56 -10.36 2.97 0.11
C VAL A 56 -10.56 4.44 0.54
N PRO A 57 -11.79 4.83 0.89
CA PRO A 57 -12.07 6.19 1.36
C PRO A 57 -11.35 6.50 2.67
N GLY A 58 -10.85 7.74 2.81
CA GLY A 58 -10.22 8.22 4.05
C GLY A 58 -8.68 8.15 4.08
N LEU A 59 -8.04 7.74 2.99
CA LEU A 59 -6.59 7.86 2.83
C LEU A 59 -6.14 9.33 2.92
N ALA A 60 -5.08 9.58 3.68
CA ALA A 60 -4.52 10.92 3.85
C ALA A 60 -3.69 11.38 2.63
N SER A 61 -2.99 10.45 2.00
CA SER A 61 -2.22 10.70 0.77
C SER A 61 -2.01 9.40 -0.01
N VAL A 62 -1.63 9.53 -1.29
CA VAL A 62 -1.30 8.42 -2.18
C VAL A 62 0.07 8.68 -2.80
N GLU A 63 1.05 7.87 -2.43
CA GLU A 63 2.38 7.83 -3.04
C GLU A 63 2.40 6.82 -4.18
N ARG A 64 2.58 7.32 -5.41
CA ARG A 64 2.68 6.48 -6.60
C ARG A 64 4.13 6.27 -6.99
N LEU A 65 4.54 5.01 -7.06
CA LEU A 65 5.90 4.64 -7.43
C LEU A 65 6.09 4.63 -8.95
N ALA A 66 7.35 4.61 -9.38
CA ALA A 66 7.70 4.64 -10.80
C ALA A 66 7.48 3.30 -11.51
N LEU A 67 7.60 2.18 -10.79
CA LEU A 67 7.53 0.83 -11.36
C LEU A 67 6.09 0.29 -11.37
N PRO A 68 5.70 -0.43 -12.44
CA PRO A 68 4.46 -1.20 -12.42
C PRO A 68 4.57 -2.34 -11.42
N ARG A 69 3.42 -2.91 -11.03
CA ARG A 69 3.31 -3.93 -9.97
C ARG A 69 4.34 -5.06 -10.11
N ARG A 70 4.46 -5.63 -11.31
CA ARG A 70 5.31 -6.82 -11.54
C ARG A 70 6.78 -6.51 -11.27
N GLU A 71 7.27 -5.41 -11.83
CA GLU A 71 8.65 -4.94 -11.69
C GLU A 71 8.93 -4.49 -10.25
N LEU A 72 7.95 -3.85 -9.61
CA LEU A 72 8.03 -3.42 -8.22
C LEU A 72 8.21 -4.62 -7.28
N LEU A 73 7.39 -5.65 -7.43
CA LEU A 73 7.50 -6.88 -6.64
C LEU A 73 8.82 -7.60 -6.85
N ALA A 74 9.29 -7.68 -8.09
CA ALA A 74 10.58 -8.28 -8.41
C ALA A 74 11.74 -7.49 -7.78
N ALA A 75 11.69 -6.16 -7.83
CA ALA A 75 12.69 -5.29 -7.19
C ALA A 75 12.74 -5.51 -5.67
N TRP A 76 11.57 -5.54 -5.01
CA TRP A 76 11.51 -5.79 -3.56
C TRP A 76 11.97 -7.18 -3.17
N GLN A 77 11.64 -8.22 -3.94
CA GLN A 77 12.15 -9.58 -3.69
C GLN A 77 13.68 -9.66 -3.75
N LEU A 78 14.31 -8.81 -4.56
CA LEU A 78 15.77 -8.69 -4.68
C LEU A 78 16.37 -7.68 -3.69
N GLY A 79 15.57 -7.07 -2.82
CA GLY A 79 16.01 -6.05 -1.87
C GLY A 79 16.43 -4.72 -2.51
N VAL A 80 16.00 -4.45 -3.76
CA VAL A 80 16.29 -3.20 -4.47
C VAL A 80 15.36 -2.09 -3.94
N PRO A 81 15.90 -0.94 -3.50
CA PRO A 81 15.09 0.17 -3.01
C PRO A 81 14.34 0.84 -4.16
N THR A 82 13.07 1.20 -3.93
CA THR A 82 12.19 1.79 -4.96
C THR A 82 11.61 3.16 -4.57
N GLY A 83 12.29 3.85 -3.63
CA GLY A 83 11.87 5.15 -3.11
C GLY A 83 11.03 5.07 -1.85
N VAL A 84 10.52 3.89 -1.50
CA VAL A 84 9.81 3.62 -0.24
C VAL A 84 10.65 2.75 0.69
N GLY A 85 10.65 3.11 1.97
CA GLY A 85 11.42 2.47 3.04
C GLY A 85 11.37 3.27 4.34
N GLY A 86 11.83 2.66 5.44
CA GLY A 86 11.79 3.23 6.80
C GLY A 86 10.38 3.35 7.38
N GLY A 87 10.23 3.57 8.69
CA GLY A 87 8.93 3.82 9.33
C GLY A 87 7.91 2.67 9.22
N LEU A 88 6.63 2.97 9.54
CA LEU A 88 5.57 1.96 9.54
C LEU A 88 5.03 1.73 8.12
N ILE A 89 5.32 0.55 7.58
CA ILE A 89 4.77 0.06 6.30
C ILE A 89 4.07 -1.27 6.56
N HIS A 90 2.84 -1.40 6.07
CA HIS A 90 2.08 -2.64 6.11
C HIS A 90 1.62 -3.00 4.70
N ALA A 91 1.70 -4.28 4.33
CA ALA A 91 1.05 -4.79 3.14
C ALA A 91 -0.16 -5.62 3.60
N PRO A 92 -1.40 -5.24 3.23
CA PRO A 92 -2.58 -6.10 3.39
C PRO A 92 -2.50 -7.39 2.56
N SER A 93 -1.62 -7.42 1.54
CA SER A 93 -1.21 -8.60 0.79
C SER A 93 0.21 -9.06 1.22
N LEU A 94 0.91 -9.83 0.37
CA LEU A 94 2.32 -10.19 0.57
C LEU A 94 3.31 -9.23 -0.14
N ALA A 95 2.82 -8.13 -0.70
CA ALA A 95 3.59 -7.15 -1.46
C ALA A 95 4.22 -6.08 -0.56
N ALA A 96 5.25 -6.44 0.22
CA ALA A 96 5.95 -5.50 1.08
C ALA A 96 7.38 -5.21 0.58
N PRO A 97 7.90 -3.97 0.77
CA PRO A 97 9.32 -3.69 0.57
C PRO A 97 10.16 -4.54 1.54
N LEU A 98 11.08 -5.36 1.02
CA LEU A 98 12.02 -6.14 1.82
C LEU A 98 13.31 -5.35 2.13
N THR A 99 13.16 -4.05 2.36
CA THR A 99 14.25 -3.17 2.79
C THR A 99 14.33 -3.17 4.30
N ARG A 100 15.50 -2.83 4.86
CA ARG A 100 15.64 -2.69 6.32
C ARG A 100 14.58 -1.71 6.87
N HIS A 101 13.80 -2.19 7.83
CA HIS A 101 12.95 -1.36 8.69
C HIS A 101 13.88 -0.80 9.77
N ASP A 102 14.52 0.32 9.44
CA ASP A 102 15.48 1.09 10.26
C ASP A 102 16.90 0.49 10.38
#